data_AF-A0A925Z635-F1
#
_entry.id   AF-A0A925Z635-F1
#
_cell.length_a   1.000
_cell.length_b   1.000
_cell.length_c   1.000
_cell.angle_alpha   90.00
_cell.angle_beta   90.00
_cell.angle_gamma   90.00
#
_symmetry.space_group_name_H-M   'P 1'
#
loop_
_entity.id
_entity.type
_entity.pdbx_description
1 polymer ?
#
loop_
_entity_poly.entity_id
_entity_poly.type
_entity_poly.pdbx_seq_one_letter_code
_entity_poly.pdbx_strand_id
1 'polypeptide(L)'
;MKKILVVLFLMAGAVSLSKAQGQGGFQQRSPEERVKMQMERLSQTLSLTEDQKTKISAIYLVQAKSRDSLFTSMGQTPDRDAMRAKMTEMNASSDKKVLSLLNDEQKKTYEAYVKERGNRGFGGGQRPPQGTN
;
A
#
# COMPACT_ATOMS: atom_id res chain seq x y z
N MET A 1 23.71 42.87 -46.65
CA MET A 1 22.36 43.50 -46.66
C MET A 1 21.48 42.66 -47.58
N LYS A 2 20.28 42.19 -47.26
CA LYS A 2 19.29 42.49 -46.22
C LYS A 2 18.73 41.17 -45.63
N LYS A 3 18.15 41.35 -44.44
CA LYS A 3 17.61 40.39 -43.48
C LYS A 3 16.44 39.58 -44.06
N ILE A 4 16.39 38.27 -43.82
CA ILE A 4 15.17 37.60 -43.31
C ILE A 4 15.60 36.56 -42.27
N LEU A 5 15.31 36.89 -41.02
CA LEU A 5 15.17 36.01 -39.87
C LEU A 5 13.81 35.32 -40.00
N VAL A 6 13.77 33.99 -40.04
CA VAL A 6 12.69 33.21 -39.41
C VAL A 6 13.30 31.95 -38.81
N VAL A 7 13.21 31.91 -37.49
CA VAL A 7 13.71 30.91 -36.56
C VAL A 7 12.99 29.58 -36.81
N LEU A 8 13.68 28.63 -37.45
CA LEU A 8 13.29 27.22 -37.54
C LEU A 8 13.95 26.48 -36.37
N PHE A 9 13.38 26.67 -35.19
CA PHE A 9 13.82 26.01 -33.97
C PHE A 9 13.45 24.52 -34.07
N LEU A 10 14.46 23.72 -34.43
CA LEU A 10 14.71 22.38 -33.93
C LEU A 10 13.46 21.49 -33.73
N MET A 11 12.99 20.92 -34.85
CA MET A 11 12.45 19.56 -34.84
C MET A 11 13.58 18.59 -34.49
N ALA A 12 13.76 18.32 -33.20
CA ALA A 12 14.37 17.10 -32.68
C ALA A 12 14.22 17.12 -31.15
N GLY A 13 13.36 16.27 -30.60
CA GLY A 13 13.39 16.02 -29.17
C GLY A 13 12.09 15.49 -28.59
N ALA A 14 12.17 14.22 -28.18
CA ALA A 14 11.23 13.53 -27.31
C ALA A 14 9.86 13.20 -27.92
N VAL A 15 9.78 11.99 -28.47
CA VAL A 15 8.60 11.13 -28.26
C VAL A 15 8.51 10.88 -26.75
N SER A 16 8.04 11.88 -26.00
CA SER A 16 7.71 11.71 -24.61
C SER A 16 6.56 10.72 -24.56
N LEU A 17 6.83 9.58 -23.92
CA LEU A 17 5.89 8.54 -23.57
C LEU A 17 4.57 9.16 -23.08
N SER A 18 3.56 9.16 -23.95
CA SER A 18 2.17 9.36 -23.56
C SER A 18 1.76 8.19 -22.66
N LYS A 19 2.07 8.30 -21.37
CA LYS A 19 1.28 7.72 -20.28
C LYS A 19 0.19 8.72 -19.92
N ALA A 20 -0.55 9.16 -20.93
CA ALA A 20 -1.71 10.03 -20.80
C ALA A 20 -2.95 9.21 -21.18
N GLN A 21 -3.30 8.23 -20.35
CA GLN A 21 -4.61 7.58 -20.41
C GLN A 21 -5.04 7.22 -19.00
N GLY A 22 -6.05 7.94 -18.51
CA GLY A 22 -6.87 7.53 -17.36
C GLY A 22 -6.59 8.22 -16.02
N GLN A 23 -7.29 9.33 -15.77
CA GLN A 23 -8.06 9.58 -14.55
C GLN A 23 -7.40 9.22 -13.20
N GLY A 24 -6.78 10.21 -12.54
CA GLY A 24 -6.57 10.29 -11.09
C GLY A 24 -6.44 8.96 -10.32
N GLY A 25 -5.36 8.20 -10.55
CA GLY A 25 -5.16 6.91 -9.91
C GLY A 25 -4.05 6.98 -8.88
N PHE A 26 -4.34 6.63 -7.63
CA PHE A 26 -3.33 6.13 -6.70
C PHE A 26 -2.44 5.14 -7.46
N GLN A 27 -1.15 5.44 -7.65
CA GLN A 27 -0.20 4.47 -8.19
C GLN A 27 -0.34 3.20 -7.35
N GLN A 28 -0.82 2.10 -7.96
CA GLN A 28 -0.85 0.80 -7.32
C GLN A 28 0.61 0.40 -7.07
N ARG A 29 1.08 0.64 -5.85
CA ARG A 29 2.42 0.24 -5.41
C ARG A 29 2.55 -1.27 -5.48
N SER A 30 3.75 -1.74 -5.81
CA SER A 30 4.01 -3.19 -5.84
C SER A 30 3.82 -3.80 -4.45
N PRO A 31 3.57 -5.13 -4.34
CA PRO A 31 3.61 -5.84 -3.07
C PRO A 31 4.88 -5.53 -2.27
N GLU A 32 6.03 -5.50 -2.93
CA GLU A 32 7.35 -5.30 -2.34
C GLU A 32 7.49 -3.89 -1.75
N GLU A 33 7.06 -2.86 -2.48
CA GLU A 33 7.06 -1.48 -1.99
C GLU A 33 6.11 -1.31 -0.79
N ARG A 34 4.94 -1.95 -0.82
CA ARG A 34 3.99 -1.92 0.30
C ARG A 34 4.58 -2.56 1.55
N VAL A 35 5.23 -3.71 1.40
CA VAL A 35 5.92 -4.38 2.51
C VAL A 35 7.06 -3.52 3.04
N LYS A 36 7.87 -2.91 2.16
CA LYS A 36 8.99 -2.05 2.57
C LYS A 36 8.53 -0.92 3.49
N MET A 37 7.50 -0.16 3.09
CA MET A 37 6.98 0.92 3.94
C MET A 37 6.38 0.42 5.27
N GLN A 38 5.74 -0.75 5.25
CA GLN A 38 5.20 -1.35 6.47
C GLN A 38 6.33 -1.76 7.42
N MET A 39 7.41 -2.34 6.87
CA MET A 39 8.61 -2.72 7.62
C MET A 39 9.37 -1.52 8.15
N GLU A 40 9.45 -0.41 7.41
CA GLU A 40 10.06 0.84 7.88
C GLU A 40 9.32 1.39 9.11
N ARG A 41 7.99 1.46 9.05
CA ARG A 41 7.17 1.90 10.20
C ARG A 41 7.32 0.97 11.39
N LEU A 42 7.27 -0.35 11.16
CA LEU A 42 7.44 -1.32 12.23
C LEU A 42 8.83 -1.28 12.82
N SER A 43 9.88 -1.07 12.04
CA SER A 43 11.25 -0.96 12.54
C SER A 43 11.51 0.32 13.32
N GLN A 44 10.76 1.39 13.05
CA GLN A 44 10.79 2.63 13.85
C GLN A 44 10.04 2.48 15.18
N THR A 45 9.00 1.62 15.20
CA THR A 45 8.15 1.42 16.39
C THR A 45 8.69 0.31 17.29
N LEU A 46 9.25 -0.72 16.66
CA LEU A 46 9.80 -1.92 17.27
C LEU A 46 11.27 -1.98 16.90
N SER A 47 12.14 -1.99 17.90
CA SER A 47 13.57 -2.26 17.72
C SER A 47 13.79 -3.72 17.32
N LEU A 48 13.48 -4.07 16.06
CA LEU A 48 13.56 -5.42 15.51
C LEU A 48 15.01 -5.79 15.15
N THR A 49 15.40 -7.03 15.41
CA THR A 49 16.66 -7.60 14.92
C THR A 49 16.61 -7.86 13.41
N GLU A 50 17.75 -8.05 12.76
CA GLU A 50 17.82 -8.35 11.32
C GLU A 50 17.08 -9.66 10.96
N ASP A 51 17.21 -10.68 11.80
CA ASP A 51 16.48 -11.95 11.64
C ASP A 51 14.96 -11.75 11.75
N GLN A 52 14.51 -10.95 12.72
CA GLN A 52 13.09 -10.62 12.88
C GLN A 52 12.59 -9.84 11.66
N LYS A 53 13.34 -8.85 11.18
CA LYS A 53 12.99 -8.07 9.99
C LYS A 53 12.82 -8.95 8.76
N THR A 54 13.73 -9.90 8.54
CA THR A 54 13.68 -10.83 7.41
C THR A 54 12.44 -11.72 7.46
N LYS A 55 12.17 -12.34 8.61
CA LYS A 55 11.01 -13.24 8.79
C LYS A 55 9.68 -12.49 8.71
N ILE A 56 9.59 -11.30 9.32
CA ILE A 56 8.39 -10.48 9.30
C ILE A 56 8.11 -9.93 7.88
N SER A 57 9.15 -9.51 7.15
CA SER A 57 9.02 -9.07 5.76
C SER A 57 8.45 -10.17 4.87
N ALA A 58 8.92 -11.41 5.02
CA ALA A 58 8.39 -12.55 4.28
C ALA A 58 6.90 -12.81 4.58
N ILE A 59 6.48 -12.69 5.85
CA ILE A 59 5.06 -12.81 6.24
C ILE A 59 4.21 -11.76 5.54
N TYR A 60 4.65 -10.49 5.52
CA TYR A 60 3.90 -9.42 4.87
C TYR A 60 3.93 -9.51 3.35
N LEU A 61 4.99 -10.05 2.75
CA LEU A 61 5.05 -10.27 1.31
C LEU A 61 4.01 -11.31 0.87
N VAL A 62 3.89 -12.42 1.60
CA VAL A 62 2.84 -13.41 1.36
C VAL A 62 1.47 -12.77 1.53
N GLN A 63 1.26 -12.01 2.61
CA GLN A 63 -0.01 -11.29 2.83
C GLN A 63 -0.34 -10.34 1.66
N ALA A 64 0.61 -9.54 1.20
CA ALA A 64 0.40 -8.58 0.12
C ALA A 64 0.01 -9.28 -1.19
N LYS A 65 0.67 -10.40 -1.52
CA LYS A 65 0.34 -11.22 -2.70
C LYS A 65 -1.05 -11.87 -2.58
N SER A 66 -1.38 -12.41 -1.41
CA SER A 66 -2.72 -12.97 -1.15
C SER A 66 -3.82 -11.91 -1.24
N ARG A 67 -3.53 -10.69 -0.78
CA ARG A 67 -4.44 -9.55 -0.88
C ARG A 67 -4.69 -9.19 -2.35
N ASP A 68 -3.65 -9.10 -3.16
CA ASP A 68 -3.80 -8.80 -4.60
C ASP A 68 -4.57 -9.90 -5.34
N SER A 69 -4.28 -11.17 -5.04
CA SER A 69 -5.04 -12.30 -5.60
C SER A 69 -6.53 -12.25 -5.20
N LEU A 70 -6.82 -11.89 -3.95
CA LEU A 70 -8.20 -11.69 -3.49
C LEU A 70 -8.89 -10.56 -4.25
N PHE A 71 -8.22 -9.43 -4.47
CA PHE A 71 -8.79 -8.33 -5.25
C PHE A 71 -9.04 -8.70 -6.72
N THR A 72 -8.10 -9.39 -7.35
CA THR A 72 -8.23 -9.85 -8.74
C THR A 72 -9.34 -10.88 -8.92
N SER A 73 -9.55 -11.76 -7.93
CA SER A 73 -10.56 -12.83 -8.01
C SER A 73 -12.00 -12.38 -7.76
N MET A 74 -12.23 -11.20 -7.18
CA MET A 74 -13.57 -10.76 -6.78
C MET A 74 -14.38 -10.04 -7.88
N GLY A 75 -13.81 -9.85 -9.08
CA GLY A 75 -14.52 -9.27 -10.23
C GLY A 75 -14.95 -7.80 -10.03
N GLN A 76 -15.92 -7.33 -10.82
CA GLN A 76 -16.33 -5.92 -10.83
C GLN A 76 -17.25 -5.52 -9.66
N THR A 77 -17.96 -6.46 -9.04
CA THR A 77 -18.91 -6.19 -7.94
C THR A 77 -18.58 -7.03 -6.71
N PRO A 78 -17.49 -6.69 -5.99
CA PRO A 78 -17.11 -7.43 -4.80
C PRO A 78 -18.12 -7.24 -3.66
N ASP A 79 -18.55 -8.34 -3.04
CA ASP A 79 -19.22 -8.30 -1.73
C ASP A 79 -18.25 -7.66 -0.72
N ARG A 80 -18.63 -6.47 -0.26
CA ARG A 80 -17.83 -5.63 0.65
C ARG A 80 -17.64 -6.28 2.01
N ASP A 81 -18.63 -7.02 2.50
CA ASP A 81 -18.60 -7.63 3.82
C ASP A 81 -17.77 -8.92 3.79
N ALA A 82 -17.95 -9.75 2.74
CA ALA A 82 -17.08 -10.89 2.49
C ALA A 82 -15.62 -10.47 2.31
N MET A 83 -15.37 -9.35 1.62
CA MET A 83 -14.04 -8.79 1.46
C MET A 83 -13.47 -8.33 2.80
N ARG A 84 -14.24 -7.59 3.60
CA ARG A 84 -13.82 -7.13 4.93
C ARG A 84 -13.49 -8.32 5.83
N ALA A 85 -14.31 -9.36 5.84
CA ALA A 85 -14.08 -10.58 6.61
C ALA A 85 -12.77 -11.26 6.21
N LYS A 86 -12.56 -11.53 4.91
CA LYS A 86 -11.32 -12.14 4.41
C LYS A 86 -10.08 -11.30 4.71
N MET A 87 -10.17 -9.96 4.58
CA MET A 87 -9.04 -9.09 4.93
C MET A 87 -8.75 -9.08 6.43
N THR A 88 -9.79 -9.11 7.26
CA THR A 88 -9.64 -9.18 8.72
C THR A 88 -8.97 -10.47 9.15
N GLU A 89 -9.39 -11.60 8.58
CA GLU A 89 -8.79 -12.92 8.81
C GLU A 89 -7.32 -12.95 8.37
N MET A 90 -7.03 -12.45 7.15
CA MET A 90 -5.69 -12.39 6.61
C MET A 90 -4.75 -11.52 7.47
N ASN A 91 -5.26 -10.38 7.98
CA ASN A 91 -4.52 -9.54 8.90
C ASN A 91 -4.26 -10.25 10.23
N ALA A 92 -5.29 -10.85 10.85
CA ALA A 92 -5.16 -11.57 12.10
C ALA A 92 -4.18 -12.75 12.00
N SER A 93 -4.19 -13.48 10.89
CA SER A 93 -3.25 -14.57 10.63
C SER A 93 -1.80 -14.09 10.55
N SER A 94 -1.55 -12.99 9.82
CA SER A 94 -0.21 -12.39 9.77
C SER A 94 0.22 -11.84 11.13
N ASP A 95 -0.66 -11.17 11.87
CA ASP A 95 -0.33 -10.60 13.17
C ASP A 95 0.06 -11.69 14.19
N LYS A 96 -0.65 -12.83 14.19
CA LYS A 96 -0.28 -14.00 15.02
C LYS A 96 1.12 -14.52 14.69
N LYS A 97 1.45 -14.63 13.40
CA LYS A 97 2.79 -15.05 12.96
C LYS A 97 3.84 -14.04 13.38
N VAL A 98 3.56 -12.74 13.28
CA VAL A 98 4.49 -11.69 13.74
C VAL A 98 4.71 -11.77 15.25
N LEU A 99 3.64 -11.86 16.06
CA LEU A 99 3.73 -11.98 17.52
C LEU A 99 4.59 -13.16 17.97
N SER A 100 4.56 -14.28 17.24
CA SER A 100 5.39 -15.47 17.53
C SER A 100 6.90 -15.23 17.34
N LEU A 101 7.29 -14.18 16.61
CA LEU A 101 8.67 -13.82 16.33
C LEU A 101 9.20 -12.69 17.24
N LEU A 102 8.32 -12.05 18.03
CA LEU A 102 8.64 -10.93 18.90
C LEU A 102 8.95 -11.40 20.32
N ASN A 103 9.78 -10.65 21.03
CA ASN A 103 9.95 -10.80 22.48
C ASN A 103 8.79 -10.12 23.24
N ASP A 104 8.71 -10.31 24.55
CA ASP A 104 7.54 -9.85 25.33
C ASP A 104 7.39 -8.33 25.39
N GLU A 105 8.49 -7.58 25.34
CA GLU A 105 8.47 -6.12 25.29
C GLU A 105 7.96 -5.62 23.93
N GLN A 106 8.48 -6.20 22.84
CA GLN A 106 8.05 -5.93 21.48
C GLN A 106 6.57 -6.31 21.23
N LYS A 107 6.08 -7.41 21.83
CA LYS A 107 4.68 -7.83 21.72
C LYS A 107 3.73 -6.76 22.22
N LYS A 108 3.99 -6.16 23.39
CA LYS A 108 3.14 -5.09 23.96
C LYS A 108 3.03 -3.90 23.00
N THR A 109 4.16 -3.47 22.44
CA THR A 109 4.19 -2.37 21.47
C THR A 109 3.47 -2.73 20.17
N TYR A 110 3.64 -3.97 19.70
CA TYR A 110 2.96 -4.44 18.49
C TYR A 110 1.45 -4.58 18.67
N GLU A 111 0.97 -5.04 19.82
CA GLU A 111 -0.46 -5.10 20.14
C GLU A 111 -1.11 -3.71 20.15
N ALA A 112 -0.42 -2.70 20.70
CA ALA A 112 -0.87 -1.32 20.64
C ALA A 112 -0.95 -0.81 19.18
N TYR A 113 0.08 -1.11 18.38
CA TYR A 113 0.10 -0.80 16.95
C TYR A 113 -1.07 -1.47 16.19
N VAL A 114 -1.37 -2.74 16.46
CA VAL A 114 -2.47 -3.47 15.82
C VAL A 114 -3.84 -2.88 16.22
N LYS A 115 -4.02 -2.53 17.50
CA LYS A 115 -5.26 -1.87 17.98
C LYS A 115 -5.49 -0.53 17.28
N GLU A 116 -4.45 0.29 17.15
CA GLU A 116 -4.52 1.57 16.44
C GLU A 116 -4.85 1.38 14.95
N ARG A 117 -4.21 0.40 14.30
CA ARG A 117 -4.49 0.03 12.90
C ARG A 117 -5.96 -0.37 12.70
N GLY A 118 -6.51 -1.14 13.64
CA GLY A 118 -7.92 -1.51 13.65
C GLY A 118 -8.83 -0.27 13.70
N ASN A 119 -8.57 0.64 14.63
CA ASN A 119 -9.38 1.84 14.81
C ASN A 119 -9.40 2.75 13.56
N ARG A 120 -8.27 2.88 12.85
CA ARG A 120 -8.18 3.64 11.60
C ARG A 120 -8.91 2.97 10.43
N GLY A 121 -9.08 1.65 10.45
CA GLY A 121 -9.78 0.88 9.42
C GLY A 121 -11.31 1.00 9.46
N PHE A 122 -11.88 1.34 10.62
CA PHE A 122 -13.33 1.54 10.80
C PHE A 122 -13.79 2.98 10.54
N GLY A 123 -12.88 3.95 10.43
CA GLY A 123 -13.20 5.38 10.25
C GLY A 123 -13.28 5.89 8.81
N GLY A 124 -12.92 5.08 7.80
CA GLY A 124 -12.81 5.52 6.40
C GLY A 124 -14.12 5.61 5.60
N GLY A 125 -15.28 5.50 6.26
CA GLY A 125 -16.61 5.48 5.63
C GLY A 125 -17.32 6.83 5.53
N GLN A 126 -16.81 7.89 6.17
CA GLN A 126 -17.38 9.23 6.06
C GLN A 126 -16.63 10.01 4.99
N ARG A 127 -16.96 9.74 3.73
CA ARG A 127 -16.88 10.79 2.71
C ARG A 127 -17.84 11.89 3.16
N PRO A 128 -17.40 13.14 3.38
CA PRO A 128 -18.36 14.24 3.55
C PRO A 128 -19.27 14.26 2.31
N PRO A 129 -20.58 14.49 2.46
CA PRO A 129 -21.47 14.58 1.31
C PRO A 129 -20.92 15.67 0.39
N GLN A 130 -20.58 15.30 -0.84
CA GLN A 130 -20.30 16.31 -1.86
C GLN A 130 -21.58 17.12 -2.00
N GLY A 131 -21.53 18.37 -1.55
CA GLY A 131 -22.63 19.31 -1.72
C GLY A 131 -22.93 19.45 -3.19
N THR A 132 -24.15 19.06 -3.56
CA THR A 132 -24.78 19.45 -4.81
C THR A 132 -25.17 20.92 -4.68
N ASN A 133 -24.59 21.78 -5.52
CA ASN A 133 -25.23 23.01 -5.96
C ASN A 133 -25.91 22.73 -7.30
#